data_AF-A0A7C7P062-F1
#
_entry.id   AF-A0A7C7P062-F1
#
_cell.length_a   1.000
_cell.length_b   1.000
_cell.length_c   1.000
_cell.angle_alpha   90.00
_cell.angle_beta   90.00
_cell.angle_gamma   90.00
#
_symmetry.space_group_name_H-M   'P 1'
#
loop_
_entity.id
_entity.type
_entity.pdbx_description
1 polymer ?
#
loop_
_entity_poly.entity_id
_entity_poly.type
_entity_poly.pdbx_seq_one_letter_code
_entity_poly.pdbx_strand_id
1 'polypeptide(L)'
;IDILRNSKPNKKKKFKYIIEEWGADLQSEHERFLVEKHFKCPVILFDYPANIKAFYMRLNEDGKTVRAMDILFPGIGEIVGGSQREERLEVLKEKMAALDIPEEELWWYLDLRKYGTAVHSGFGLGFERLVMLASGMTNIRDVIPYPRTPQNAEF
;
A
#
# COMPACT_ATOMS: atom_id res chain seq x y z
N ILE A 1 9.07 -1.84 11.96
CA ILE A 1 9.29 -0.42 12.32
C ILE A 1 10.68 -0.16 12.93
N ASP A 2 11.20 -1.04 13.80
CA ASP A 2 12.48 -0.81 14.50
C ASP A 2 13.69 -0.59 13.59
N ILE A 3 13.73 -1.26 12.43
CA ILE A 3 14.78 -1.08 11.42
C ILE A 3 14.85 0.40 10.98
N LEU A 4 13.70 0.98 10.64
CA LEU A 4 13.60 2.37 10.18
C LEU A 4 13.87 3.35 11.32
N ARG A 5 13.22 3.14 12.47
CA ARG A 5 13.41 3.96 13.66
C ARG A 5 14.88 4.04 14.07
N ASN A 6 15.57 2.90 14.03
CA ASN A 6 16.99 2.81 14.41
C ASN A 6 17.98 3.17 13.30
N SER A 7 17.51 3.41 12.08
CA SER A 7 18.37 3.72 10.94
C SER A 7 19.14 5.02 11.15
N LYS A 8 20.38 5.06 10.64
CA LYS A 8 21.21 6.28 10.68
C LYS A 8 20.52 7.48 10.02
N PRO A 9 19.83 7.36 8.87
CA PRO A 9 19.08 8.46 8.28
C PRO A 9 17.98 9.00 9.20
N ASN A 10 17.19 8.12 9.84
CA ASN A 10 16.15 8.55 10.77
C ASN A 10 16.73 9.26 12.01
N LYS A 11 17.74 8.66 12.65
CA LYS A 11 18.41 9.25 13.84
C LYS A 11 19.09 10.59 13.55
N LYS A 12 19.60 10.77 12.33
CA LYS A 12 20.24 12.02 11.89
C LYS A 12 19.24 13.02 11.27
N LYS A 13 17.94 12.78 11.41
CA LYS A 13 16.86 13.61 10.85
C LYS A 13 17.05 13.91 9.35
N LYS A 14 17.54 12.91 8.61
CA LYS A 14 17.73 13.00 7.15
C LYS A 14 16.48 12.57 6.38
N PHE A 15 15.63 11.75 6.97
CA PHE A 15 14.31 11.50 6.41
C PHE A 15 13.46 12.76 6.57
N LYS A 16 12.66 13.06 5.54
CA LYS A 16 11.68 14.15 5.60
C LYS A 16 10.55 13.80 6.57
N TYR A 17 10.18 12.52 6.63
CA TYR A 17 9.14 12.00 7.51
C TYR A 17 9.77 11.14 8.59
N ILE A 18 9.96 11.67 9.80
CA ILE A 18 10.63 10.92 10.88
C ILE A 18 9.72 9.81 11.40
N ILE A 19 10.29 8.62 11.56
CA ILE A 19 9.63 7.46 12.16
C ILE A 19 9.94 7.42 13.66
N GLU A 20 8.96 7.77 14.48
CA GLU A 20 9.08 7.78 15.94
C GLU A 20 8.43 6.54 16.58
N GLU A 21 7.23 6.17 16.10
CA GLU A 21 6.43 5.08 16.65
C GLU A 21 5.80 4.16 15.58
N TRP A 22 5.23 3.05 16.05
CA TRP A 22 4.48 2.13 15.21
C TRP A 22 3.10 2.72 14.90
N GLY A 23 2.61 2.51 13.67
CA GLY A 23 1.37 3.12 13.18
C GLY A 23 1.57 4.25 12.17
N ALA A 24 2.81 4.75 12.04
CA ALA A 24 3.16 5.70 11.00
C ALA A 24 3.16 5.04 9.61
N ASP A 25 2.59 5.74 8.62
CA ASP A 25 2.62 5.29 7.24
C ASP A 25 4.02 5.44 6.64
N LEU A 26 4.46 4.43 5.90
CA LEU A 26 5.77 4.46 5.27
C LEU A 26 5.72 5.38 4.05
N GLN A 27 6.82 6.08 3.82
CA GLN A 27 6.98 6.96 2.66
C GLN A 27 8.02 6.33 1.74
N SER A 28 8.03 6.75 0.47
CA SER A 28 8.95 6.21 -0.54
C SER A 28 10.43 6.23 -0.08
N GLU A 29 10.85 7.22 0.70
CA GLU A 29 12.22 7.27 1.24
C GLU A 29 12.53 6.13 2.23
N HIS A 30 11.54 5.68 3.01
CA HIS A 30 11.64 4.58 3.94
C HIS A 30 11.67 3.24 3.22
N GLU A 31 10.77 3.06 2.27
CA GLU A 31 10.70 1.87 1.40
C GLU A 31 12.01 1.68 0.65
N ARG A 32 12.50 2.74 0.00
CA ARG A 32 13.77 2.71 -0.72
C ARG A 32 14.95 2.47 0.22
N PHE A 33 14.94 2.98 1.44
CA PHE A 33 15.99 2.65 2.41
C PHE A 33 16.00 1.15 2.74
N LEU A 34 14.83 0.55 2.97
CA LEU A 34 14.72 -0.88 3.26
C LEU A 34 15.27 -1.71 2.10
N VAL A 35 14.87 -1.40 0.87
CA VAL A 35 15.26 -2.15 -0.31
C VAL A 35 16.71 -1.90 -0.72
N GLU A 36 17.15 -0.64 -0.81
CA GLU A 36 18.45 -0.27 -1.39
C GLU A 36 19.61 -0.31 -0.39
N LYS A 37 19.34 -0.06 0.91
CA LYS A 37 20.39 0.11 1.92
C LYS A 37 20.42 -1.01 2.95
N HIS A 38 19.25 -1.40 3.47
CA HIS A 38 19.18 -2.38 4.55
C HIS A 38 19.23 -3.82 4.03
N PHE A 39 18.27 -4.21 3.20
CA PHE A 39 18.14 -5.59 2.69
C PHE A 39 18.90 -5.81 1.37
N LYS A 40 19.06 -4.76 0.54
CA LYS A 40 19.74 -4.83 -0.77
C LYS A 40 19.10 -5.84 -1.75
N CYS A 41 17.79 -6.07 -1.61
CA CYS A 41 16.99 -6.94 -2.45
C CYS A 41 15.53 -6.45 -2.43
N PRO A 42 14.67 -6.88 -3.37
CA PRO A 42 13.24 -6.62 -3.30
C PRO A 42 12.65 -7.06 -1.96
N VAL A 43 11.76 -6.24 -1.38
CA VAL A 43 11.17 -6.46 -0.06
C VAL A 43 9.66 -6.55 -0.19
N ILE A 44 9.05 -7.50 0.51
CA ILE A 44 7.59 -7.53 0.68
C ILE A 44 7.29 -7.11 2.12
N LEU A 45 6.61 -5.99 2.29
CA LEU A 45 6.07 -5.58 3.58
C LEU A 45 4.65 -6.11 3.69
N PHE A 46 4.28 -6.66 4.84
CA PHE A 46 2.94 -7.19 5.08
C PHE A 46 2.49 -6.91 6.52
N ASP A 47 1.19 -7.14 6.78
CA ASP A 47 0.53 -6.90 8.07
C ASP A 47 0.66 -5.44 8.54
N TYR A 48 0.11 -4.53 7.73
CA TYR A 48 0.10 -3.09 8.02
C TYR A 48 -0.90 -2.74 9.13
N PRO A 49 -0.66 -1.64 9.88
CA PRO A 49 -1.64 -1.10 10.83
C PRO A 49 -3.01 -0.85 10.16
N ALA A 50 -4.09 -1.26 10.82
CA ALA A 50 -5.44 -1.22 10.24
C ALA A 50 -5.96 0.20 9.99
N ASN A 51 -5.53 1.16 10.81
CA ASN A 51 -6.00 2.56 10.80
C ASN A 51 -5.47 3.40 9.63
N ILE A 52 -4.44 2.93 8.92
CA ILE A 52 -3.83 3.66 7.78
C ILE A 52 -4.11 2.99 6.43
N LYS A 53 -4.92 1.91 6.41
CA LYS A 53 -5.23 1.14 5.20
C LYS A 53 -6.74 1.10 4.97
N ALA A 54 -7.12 0.74 3.75
CA ALA A 54 -8.51 0.79 3.31
C ALA A 54 -9.43 -0.19 4.06
N PHE A 55 -10.73 0.17 4.14
CA PHE A 55 -11.77 -0.60 4.82
C PHE A 55 -11.88 -2.06 4.36
N TYR A 56 -11.66 -2.32 3.07
CA TYR A 56 -11.84 -3.66 2.48
C TYR A 56 -10.72 -4.66 2.82
N MET A 57 -9.62 -4.24 3.46
CA MET A 57 -8.52 -5.16 3.80
C MET A 57 -8.87 -6.02 5.02
N ARG A 58 -8.65 -7.32 4.97
CA ARG A 58 -9.02 -8.24 6.06
C ARG A 58 -8.33 -7.90 7.36
N LEU A 59 -9.09 -7.79 8.45
CA LEU A 59 -8.56 -7.60 9.79
C LEU A 59 -7.89 -8.90 10.30
N ASN A 60 -6.67 -8.77 10.80
CA ASN A 60 -5.91 -9.88 11.38
C ASN A 60 -6.46 -10.28 12.74
N GLU A 61 -6.06 -11.47 13.20
CA GLU A 61 -6.45 -12.00 14.51
C GLU A 61 -5.94 -11.16 15.69
N ASP A 62 -4.92 -10.34 15.46
CA ASP A 62 -4.38 -9.41 16.46
C ASP A 62 -5.28 -8.18 16.69
N GLY A 63 -6.30 -7.97 15.84
CA GLY A 63 -7.20 -6.81 15.89
C GLY A 63 -6.53 -5.46 15.63
N LYS A 64 -5.24 -5.43 15.25
CA LYS A 64 -4.43 -4.21 15.09
C LYS A 64 -3.93 -4.02 13.67
N THR A 65 -3.72 -5.12 12.95
CA THR A 65 -3.19 -5.11 11.59
C THR A 65 -4.19 -5.66 10.58
N VAL A 66 -3.96 -5.37 9.31
CA VAL A 66 -4.70 -5.94 8.19
C VAL A 66 -3.79 -6.77 7.30
N ARG A 67 -4.33 -7.80 6.64
CA ARG A 67 -3.63 -8.64 5.63
C ARG A 67 -3.31 -7.87 4.35
N ALA A 68 -2.60 -6.76 4.47
CA ALA A 68 -2.05 -5.97 3.37
C ALA A 68 -0.66 -6.48 3.02
N MET A 69 -0.26 -6.28 1.77
CA MET A 69 1.11 -6.45 1.32
C MET A 69 1.49 -5.40 0.28
N ASP A 70 2.71 -4.89 0.38
CA ASP A 70 3.31 -3.99 -0.60
C ASP A 70 4.66 -4.59 -1.04
N ILE A 71 4.87 -4.74 -2.35
CA ILE A 71 6.12 -5.21 -2.95
C ILE A 71 6.96 -4.00 -3.35
N LEU A 72 8.16 -3.93 -2.81
CA LEU A 72 9.09 -2.82 -2.96
C LEU A 72 10.29 -3.23 -3.82
N PHE A 73 10.61 -2.43 -4.82
CA PHE A 73 11.73 -2.61 -5.73
C PHE A 73 12.77 -1.48 -5.63
N PRO A 74 14.06 -1.75 -5.94
CA PRO A 74 15.11 -0.74 -5.92
C PRO A 74 14.82 0.40 -6.90
N GLY A 75 15.14 1.64 -6.52
CA GLY A 75 14.95 2.83 -7.34
C GLY A 75 13.50 3.35 -7.34
N ILE A 76 12.54 2.48 -7.61
CA ILE A 76 11.13 2.86 -7.81
C ILE A 76 10.34 2.86 -6.49
N GLY A 77 10.69 2.02 -5.50
CA GLY A 77 9.88 1.82 -4.30
C GLY A 77 8.75 0.83 -4.54
N GLU A 78 7.55 1.09 -4.01
CA GLU A 78 6.37 0.24 -4.24
C GLU A 78 6.06 0.04 -5.73
N ILE A 79 5.85 -1.21 -6.16
CA ILE A 79 5.39 -1.56 -7.51
C ILE A 79 4.03 -2.28 -7.50
N VAL A 80 3.79 -3.10 -6.47
CA VAL A 80 2.54 -3.85 -6.29
C VAL A 80 2.03 -3.58 -4.89
N GLY A 81 0.75 -3.23 -4.78
CA GLY A 81 0.04 -3.11 -3.52
C GLY A 81 -1.19 -4.02 -3.54
N GLY A 82 -1.42 -4.76 -2.46
CA GLY A 82 -2.49 -5.74 -2.41
C GLY A 82 -2.93 -6.10 -1.01
N SER A 83 -4.00 -6.88 -0.92
CA SER A 83 -4.45 -7.43 0.35
C SER A 83 -5.36 -8.64 0.16
N GLN A 84 -5.45 -9.46 1.20
CA GLN A 84 -6.63 -10.29 1.40
C GLN A 84 -7.81 -9.39 1.71
N ARG A 85 -8.96 -9.66 1.09
CA ARG A 85 -10.16 -8.87 1.27
C ARG A 85 -10.94 -9.36 2.48
N GLU A 86 -11.59 -8.44 3.19
CA GLU A 86 -12.46 -8.80 4.30
C GLU A 86 -13.68 -9.56 3.77
N GLU A 87 -13.71 -10.85 4.03
CA GLU A 87 -14.73 -11.78 3.58
C GLU A 87 -15.92 -11.87 4.55
N ARG A 88 -15.73 -11.47 5.82
CA ARG A 88 -16.75 -11.55 6.86
C ARG A 88 -17.62 -10.31 6.83
N LEU A 89 -18.91 -10.49 6.57
CA LEU A 89 -19.86 -9.39 6.37
C LEU A 89 -19.91 -8.43 7.57
N GLU A 90 -20.05 -8.96 8.79
CA GLU A 90 -20.17 -8.13 10.00
C GLU A 90 -18.92 -7.27 10.22
N VAL A 91 -17.73 -7.86 10.09
CA VAL A 91 -16.46 -7.13 10.22
C VAL A 91 -16.32 -6.07 9.13
N LEU A 92 -16.74 -6.37 7.89
CA LEU A 92 -16.72 -5.40 6.79
C LEU A 92 -17.63 -4.20 7.08
N LYS A 93 -18.84 -4.43 7.60
CA LYS A 93 -19.78 -3.38 7.99
C LYS A 93 -19.24 -2.52 9.12
N GLU A 94 -18.66 -3.12 10.16
CA GLU A 94 -18.00 -2.39 11.25
C GLU A 94 -16.90 -1.47 10.73
N LYS A 95 -16.07 -1.94 9.79
CA LYS A 95 -15.01 -1.15 9.18
C LYS A 95 -15.54 -0.05 8.26
N MET A 96 -16.64 -0.27 7.55
CA MET A 96 -17.31 0.75 6.74
C MET A 96 -17.88 1.86 7.63
N ALA A 97 -18.57 1.49 8.71
CA ALA A 97 -19.12 2.42 9.69
C ALA A 97 -18.01 3.25 10.37
N ALA A 98 -16.87 2.63 10.71
CA ALA A 98 -15.73 3.34 11.31
C ALA A 98 -15.06 4.38 10.39
N LEU A 99 -15.31 4.31 9.07
CA LEU A 99 -14.75 5.22 8.06
C LEU A 99 -15.85 6.04 7.37
N ASP A 100 -17.06 6.08 7.94
CA ASP A 100 -18.22 6.81 7.42
C ASP A 100 -18.56 6.47 5.95
N ILE A 101 -18.41 5.19 5.58
CA ILE A 101 -18.74 4.71 4.23
C ILE A 101 -20.20 4.20 4.22
N PRO A 102 -21.10 4.83 3.46
CA PRO A 102 -22.51 4.41 3.41
C PRO A 102 -22.66 3.02 2.81
N GLU A 103 -23.44 2.15 3.47
CA GLU A 103 -23.68 0.79 2.99
C GLU A 103 -24.52 0.78 1.71
N GLU A 104 -25.45 1.73 1.56
CA GLU A 104 -26.34 1.83 0.42
C GLU A 104 -25.60 2.07 -0.91
N GLU A 105 -24.45 2.74 -0.90
CA GLU A 105 -23.65 2.99 -2.10
C GLU A 105 -22.89 1.71 -2.55
N LEU A 106 -22.62 0.82 -1.60
CA LEU A 106 -21.83 -0.40 -1.79
C LEU A 106 -22.65 -1.68 -1.53
N TRP A 107 -23.98 -1.60 -1.64
CA TRP A 107 -24.89 -2.72 -1.38
C TRP A 107 -24.49 -3.99 -2.18
N TRP A 108 -24.15 -3.80 -3.46
CA TRP A 108 -23.73 -4.85 -4.37
C TRP A 108 -22.40 -5.48 -3.95
N TYR A 109 -21.51 -4.71 -3.32
CA TYR A 109 -20.22 -5.18 -2.82
C TYR A 109 -20.37 -5.98 -1.51
N LEU A 110 -21.35 -5.61 -0.68
CA LEU A 110 -21.74 -6.34 0.52
C LEU A 110 -22.42 -7.67 0.18
N ASP A 111 -23.22 -7.72 -0.89
CA ASP A 111 -23.90 -8.94 -1.33
C ASP A 111 -22.92 -10.05 -1.73
N LEU A 112 -21.72 -9.69 -2.20
CA LEU A 112 -20.62 -10.64 -2.44
C LEU A 112 -20.24 -11.43 -1.17
N ARG A 113 -20.52 -10.89 0.03
CA ARG A 113 -20.25 -11.55 1.31
C ARG A 113 -21.44 -12.37 1.82
N LYS A 114 -22.64 -12.17 1.27
CA LYS A 114 -23.87 -12.86 1.70
C LYS A 114 -24.08 -14.19 0.99
N TYR A 115 -23.77 -14.26 -0.31
CA TYR A 115 -24.14 -15.39 -1.16
C TYR A 115 -22.93 -16.25 -1.54
N GLY A 116 -22.45 -17.07 -0.59
CA GLY A 116 -21.36 -18.03 -0.85
C GLY A 116 -19.98 -17.36 -0.96
N THR A 117 -19.67 -16.46 -0.03
CA THR A 117 -18.38 -15.76 0.02
C THR A 117 -17.20 -16.74 0.10
N ALA A 118 -16.09 -16.38 -0.54
CA ALA A 118 -14.85 -17.13 -0.49
C ALA A 118 -13.75 -16.30 0.17
N VAL A 119 -12.75 -16.98 0.73
CA VAL A 119 -11.50 -16.32 1.11
C VAL A 119 -10.76 -15.93 -0.17
N HIS A 120 -10.59 -14.63 -0.39
CA HIS A 120 -10.03 -14.10 -1.64
C HIS A 120 -9.05 -12.95 -1.39
N SER A 121 -8.05 -12.86 -2.28
CA SER A 121 -6.99 -11.87 -2.24
C SER A 121 -6.77 -11.29 -3.64
N GLY A 122 -6.28 -10.07 -3.70
CA GLY A 122 -5.93 -9.43 -4.97
C GLY A 122 -4.92 -8.31 -4.77
N PHE A 123 -4.35 -7.86 -5.88
CA PHE A 123 -3.36 -6.80 -5.90
C PHE A 123 -3.55 -5.90 -7.12
N GLY A 124 -3.05 -4.67 -7.02
CA GLY A 124 -2.87 -3.75 -8.14
C GLY A 124 -1.40 -3.63 -8.47
N LEU A 125 -1.09 -3.46 -9.75
CA LEU A 125 0.26 -3.25 -10.27
C LEU A 125 0.26 -1.92 -11.03
N GLY A 126 1.18 -1.02 -10.66
CA GLY A 126 1.40 0.20 -11.43
C GLY A 126 2.07 -0.12 -12.76
N PHE A 127 1.31 -0.16 -13.86
CA PHE A 127 1.83 -0.58 -15.16
C PHE A 127 2.98 0.29 -15.64
N GLU A 128 2.84 1.62 -15.56
CA GLU A 128 3.91 2.56 -15.93
C GLU A 128 5.16 2.35 -15.06
N ARG A 129 4.99 2.05 -13.77
CA ARG A 129 6.13 1.76 -12.87
C ARG A 129 6.84 0.46 -13.26
N LEU A 130 6.11 -0.55 -13.74
CA LEU A 130 6.73 -1.75 -14.32
C LEU A 130 7.52 -1.41 -15.59
N VAL A 131 6.98 -0.57 -16.48
CA VAL A 131 7.67 -0.14 -17.70
C VAL A 131 8.93 0.66 -17.36
N MET A 132 8.89 1.54 -16.36
CA MET A 132 10.09 2.23 -15.83
C MET A 132 11.15 1.24 -15.36
N LEU A 133 10.75 0.22 -14.59
CA LEU A 133 11.66 -0.80 -14.09
C LEU A 133 12.33 -1.56 -15.23
N ALA A 134 11.55 -1.97 -16.23
CA ALA A 134 12.03 -2.77 -17.36
C ALA A 134 12.91 -1.97 -18.33
N SER A 135 12.62 -0.68 -18.51
CA SER A 135 13.35 0.21 -19.43
C SER A 135 14.54 0.93 -18.80
N GLY A 136 14.60 1.01 -17.47
CA GLY A 136 15.59 1.80 -16.74
C GLY A 136 15.32 3.32 -16.74
N MET A 137 14.18 3.76 -17.26
CA MET A 137 13.76 5.17 -17.25
C MET A 137 13.46 5.63 -15.83
N THR A 138 13.83 6.87 -15.51
CA THR A 138 13.74 7.41 -14.14
C THR A 138 12.54 8.33 -13.90
N ASN A 139 11.84 8.74 -14.96
CA ASN A 139 10.66 9.59 -14.89
C ASN A 139 9.43 8.85 -15.46
N ILE A 140 8.35 8.81 -14.67
CA ILE A 140 7.10 8.12 -15.05
C ILE A 140 6.43 8.72 -16.29
N ARG A 141 6.77 9.97 -16.63
CA ARG A 141 6.24 10.65 -17.82
C ARG A 141 6.80 10.10 -19.12
N ASP A 142 7.97 9.46 -19.07
CA ASP A 142 8.69 9.02 -20.28
C ASP A 142 8.34 7.57 -20.66
N VAL A 143 7.45 6.92 -19.91
CA VAL A 143 7.04 5.52 -20.10
C VAL A 143 5.57 5.37 -20.49
N ILE A 144 4.90 6.49 -20.76
CA ILE A 144 3.55 6.56 -21.30
C ILE A 144 3.58 7.53 -22.50
N PRO A 145 2.89 7.26 -23.62
CA PRO A 145 3.02 8.08 -24.82
C PRO A 145 2.71 9.56 -24.60
N TYR A 146 1.64 9.83 -23.85
CA TYR A 146 1.13 11.17 -23.61
C TYR A 146 0.75 11.27 -22.12
N PRO A 147 1.67 11.71 -21.22
CA PRO A 147 1.44 11.73 -19.76
C PRO A 147 0.50 12.85 -19.34
N ARG A 148 -0.33 12.61 -18.30
CA ARG A 148 -1.29 13.59 -17.75
C ARG A 148 -0.83 13.99 -16.37
N THR A 149 -0.55 15.27 -16.16
CA THR A 149 -0.07 15.79 -14.87
C THR A 149 -0.70 17.16 -14.58
N PRO A 150 -0.62 17.71 -13.36
CA PRO A 150 -1.17 19.03 -13.08
C PRO A 150 -0.72 20.07 -14.12
N GLN A 151 -1.69 20.81 -14.67
CA GLN A 151 -1.48 21.82 -15.73
C GLN A 151 -0.99 21.28 -17.08
N ASN A 152 -1.01 19.96 -17.33
CA ASN A 152 -0.53 19.35 -18.57
C ASN A 152 -1.51 18.27 -19.07
N ALA A 153 -2.16 18.53 -20.21
CA ALA A 153 -3.08 17.61 -20.88
C ALA A 153 -2.89 17.57 -22.42
N GLU A 154 -1.81 18.18 -22.91
CA GLU A 154 -1.40 18.08 -24.32
C GLU A 154 -0.86 16.70 -24.66
N PHE A 155 -0.56 16.45 -25.94
CA PHE A 155 0.10 15.23 -26.39
C PHE A 155 1.50 15.12 -25.76
#